data_AF-A0A174R1V3-F1
#
_entry.id   AF-A0A174R1V3-F1
#
_cell.length_a   1.000
_cell.length_b   1.000
_cell.length_c   1.000
_cell.angle_alpha   90.00
_cell.angle_beta   90.00
_cell.angle_gamma   90.00
#
_symmetry.space_group_name_H-M   'P 1'
#
loop_
_entity.id
_entity.type
_entity.pdbx_description
1 polymer ?
#
loop_
_entity_poly.entity_id
_entity_poly.type
_entity_poly.pdbx_seq_one_letter_code
_entity_poly.pdbx_strand_id
1 'polypeptide(L)'
;MEIETYLYPYSANEARKRGELALWRASHQANISCKRAIEESIRQNFDGMHLNNGCVDEVIAKYGYKRTAWVLSNTIQQKDQDGRFSPANKQWAKRTCIPSDHWHNSDFVVESHPAVLDGFVTQYCKAYQALGLFGPEHCHPDSFSSLDYEGKVLVLSPDILKESYWNEGAMLWYAHDGFGCGPHAIGRSIRCTCLGDGEMTRWNRADFMGVLKDQFLPDWAAEKLAELKGMEQTQSEHPAMGDMTMK
;
A
#
# COMPACT_ATOMS: atom_id res chain seq x y z
N MET A 1 2.92 -17.05 17.28
CA MET A 1 1.92 -16.60 16.30
C MET A 1 1.50 -15.20 16.71
N GLU A 2 2.13 -14.19 16.13
CA GLU A 2 1.67 -12.82 16.35
C GLU A 2 0.32 -12.65 15.67
N ILE A 3 -0.68 -12.23 16.45
CA ILE A 3 -2.00 -11.93 15.92
C ILE A 3 -1.83 -10.61 15.17
N GLU A 4 -1.67 -10.69 13.85
CA GLU A 4 -1.73 -9.53 12.96
C GLU A 4 -3.10 -8.89 13.14
N THR A 5 -3.15 -7.85 13.97
CA THR A 5 -4.40 -7.14 14.26
C THR A 5 -4.73 -6.31 13.03
N TYR A 6 -5.94 -6.47 12.49
CA TYR A 6 -6.41 -5.70 11.35
C TYR A 6 -6.30 -4.18 11.61
N LEU A 7 -5.73 -3.44 10.66
CA LEU A 7 -5.67 -1.98 10.72
C LEU A 7 -6.99 -1.40 10.19
N TYR A 8 -7.87 -1.02 11.10
CA TYR A 8 -9.18 -0.47 10.78
C TYR A 8 -9.07 0.99 10.28
N PRO A 9 -9.48 1.31 9.03
CA PRO A 9 -9.16 2.59 8.39
C PRO A 9 -10.18 3.71 8.64
N TYR A 10 -11.29 3.44 9.33
CA TYR A 10 -12.37 4.41 9.56
C TYR A 10 -12.48 4.86 11.03
N SER A 11 -13.20 5.97 11.25
CA SER A 11 -13.45 6.52 12.58
C SER A 11 -14.37 5.63 13.43
N ALA A 12 -14.40 5.86 14.75
CA ALA A 12 -15.27 5.13 15.67
C ALA A 12 -16.76 5.29 15.29
N ASN A 13 -17.15 6.47 14.79
CA ASN A 13 -18.51 6.76 14.37
C ASN A 13 -18.91 5.92 13.13
N GLU A 14 -18.02 5.81 12.15
CA GLU A 14 -18.26 5.00 10.97
C GLU A 14 -18.32 3.50 11.33
N ALA A 15 -17.42 3.04 12.19
CA ALA A 15 -17.47 1.68 12.74
C ALA A 15 -18.80 1.39 13.45
N ARG A 16 -19.35 2.35 14.18
CA ARG A 16 -20.67 2.22 14.81
C ARG A 16 -21.79 2.06 13.78
N LYS A 17 -21.79 2.87 12.72
CA LYS A 17 -22.79 2.78 11.64
C LYS A 17 -22.75 1.45 10.92
N ARG A 18 -21.55 0.86 10.77
CA ARG A 18 -21.32 -0.43 10.11
C ARG A 18 -21.49 -1.65 11.02
N GLY A 19 -21.65 -1.46 12.33
CA GLY A 19 -21.68 -2.56 13.29
C GLY A 19 -20.30 -3.19 13.57
N GLU A 20 -19.22 -2.51 13.23
CA GLU A 20 -17.83 -3.01 13.23
C GLU A 20 -17.02 -2.50 14.43
N LEU A 21 -17.67 -2.02 15.50
CA LEU A 21 -17.01 -1.41 16.66
C LEU A 21 -15.98 -2.33 17.34
N ALA A 22 -16.18 -3.65 17.33
CA ALA A 22 -15.21 -4.59 17.88
C ALA A 22 -13.88 -4.56 17.12
N LEU A 23 -13.93 -4.51 15.77
CA LEU A 23 -12.75 -4.40 14.91
C LEU A 23 -12.04 -3.06 15.13
N TRP A 24 -12.80 -1.97 15.20
CA TRP A 24 -12.24 -0.65 15.49
C TRP A 24 -11.55 -0.61 16.86
N ARG A 25 -12.17 -1.13 17.92
CA ARG A 25 -11.57 -1.16 19.28
C ARG A 25 -10.27 -1.95 19.31
N ALA A 26 -10.24 -3.12 18.67
CA ALA A 26 -9.03 -3.94 18.59
C ALA A 26 -7.91 -3.20 17.83
N SER A 27 -8.22 -2.61 16.68
CA SER A 27 -7.27 -1.81 15.91
C SER A 27 -6.77 -0.59 16.70
N HIS A 28 -7.66 0.13 17.37
CA HIS A 28 -7.32 1.29 18.18
C HIS A 28 -6.37 0.92 19.33
N GLN A 29 -6.65 -0.18 20.02
CA GLN A 29 -5.78 -0.68 21.08
C GLN A 29 -4.39 -1.05 20.54
N ALA A 30 -4.33 -1.66 19.35
CA ALA A 30 -3.06 -1.96 18.69
C ALA A 30 -2.32 -0.67 18.24
N ASN A 31 -3.02 0.40 17.85
CA ASN A 31 -2.40 1.71 17.58
C ASN A 31 -1.76 2.31 18.84
N ILE A 32 -2.45 2.28 19.98
CA ILE A 32 -1.88 2.71 21.27
C ILE A 32 -0.65 1.87 21.63
N SER A 33 -0.73 0.55 21.46
CA SER A 33 0.41 -0.34 21.74
C SER A 33 1.60 -0.08 20.81
N CYS A 34 1.35 0.19 19.53
CA CYS A 34 2.39 0.58 18.57
C CYS A 34 3.02 1.92 18.93
N LYS A 35 2.23 2.95 19.28
CA LYS A 35 2.72 4.21 19.85
C LYS A 35 3.70 3.96 21.00
N ARG A 36 3.28 3.18 22.01
CA ARG A 36 4.10 2.90 23.20
C ARG A 36 5.41 2.19 22.84
N ALA A 37 5.39 1.31 21.85
CA ALA A 37 6.59 0.64 21.36
C ALA A 37 7.54 1.61 20.64
N ILE A 38 7.02 2.58 19.89
CA ILE A 38 7.83 3.65 19.30
C ILE A 38 8.47 4.51 20.40
N GLU A 39 7.70 4.93 21.40
CA GLU A 39 8.21 5.70 22.55
C GLU A 39 9.30 4.93 23.33
N GLU A 40 9.08 3.63 23.54
CA GLU A 40 10.04 2.74 24.20
C GLU A 40 11.31 2.60 23.37
N SER A 41 11.19 2.30 22.09
CA SER A 41 12.33 2.15 21.20
C SER A 41 13.17 3.42 21.16
N ILE A 42 12.54 4.60 21.04
CA ILE A 42 13.26 5.88 21.09
C ILE A 42 13.99 6.03 22.43
N ARG A 43 13.33 5.72 23.55
CA ARG A 43 13.94 5.87 24.88
C ARG A 43 15.16 4.97 25.07
N GLN A 44 15.12 3.75 24.54
CA GLN A 44 16.22 2.78 24.65
C GLN A 44 17.39 3.08 23.70
N ASN A 45 17.10 3.72 22.56
CA ASN A 45 18.07 3.92 21.48
C ASN A 45 18.56 5.35 21.32
N PHE A 46 18.15 6.28 22.19
CA PHE A 46 18.59 7.66 22.17
C PHE A 46 19.63 7.93 23.26
N ASP A 47 20.86 8.25 22.86
CA ASP A 47 21.99 8.47 23.78
C ASP A 47 22.08 9.92 24.32
N GLY A 48 21.10 10.76 23.99
CA GLY A 48 21.09 12.19 24.30
C GLY A 48 21.52 13.08 23.12
N MET A 49 22.17 12.51 22.10
CA MET A 49 22.66 13.20 20.91
C MET A 49 22.17 12.57 19.60
N HIS A 50 22.16 11.25 19.52
CA HIS A 50 21.81 10.48 18.33
C HIS A 50 20.82 9.36 18.66
N LEU A 51 20.00 9.04 17.67
CA LEU A 51 19.14 7.87 17.67
C LEU A 51 19.87 6.75 16.93
N ASN A 52 20.09 5.61 17.58
CA ASN A 52 20.78 4.47 16.97
C ASN A 52 20.11 4.03 15.66
N ASN A 53 20.92 3.55 14.72
CA ASN A 53 20.41 2.91 13.50
C ASN A 53 19.68 1.62 13.87
N GLY A 54 18.54 1.37 13.23
CA GLY A 54 17.74 0.15 13.44
C GLY A 54 16.75 0.23 14.60
N CYS A 55 16.61 1.38 15.26
CA CYS A 55 15.58 1.58 16.31
C CYS A 55 14.15 1.33 15.78
N VAL A 56 13.93 1.47 14.48
CA VAL A 56 12.64 1.22 13.84
C VAL A 56 12.34 -0.27 13.65
N ASP A 57 13.37 -1.12 13.62
CA ASP A 57 13.28 -2.51 13.16
C ASP A 57 12.42 -3.35 14.10
N GLU A 58 12.58 -3.19 15.42
CA GLU A 58 11.78 -3.92 16.41
C GLU A 58 10.30 -3.55 16.35
N VAL A 59 9.98 -2.29 16.06
CA VAL A 59 8.60 -1.81 15.93
C VAL A 59 7.99 -2.35 14.65
N ILE A 60 8.71 -2.28 13.53
CA ILE A 60 8.26 -2.80 12.24
C ILE A 60 8.08 -4.32 12.32
N ALA A 61 9.02 -5.05 12.92
CA ALA A 61 8.92 -6.50 13.08
C ALA A 61 7.66 -6.92 13.85
N LYS A 62 7.27 -6.15 14.87
CA LYS A 62 6.13 -6.45 15.74
C LYS A 62 4.78 -5.97 15.21
N TYR A 63 4.73 -4.83 14.53
CA TYR A 63 3.48 -4.18 14.14
C TYR A 63 3.27 -4.06 12.63
N GLY A 64 4.28 -4.39 11.83
CA GLY A 64 4.29 -4.18 10.39
C GLY A 64 4.53 -2.72 10.00
N TYR A 65 4.78 -2.51 8.71
CA TYR A 65 4.98 -1.21 8.12
C TYR A 65 3.69 -0.38 8.13
N LYS A 66 2.54 -0.94 7.74
CA LYS A 66 1.26 -0.22 7.62
C LYS A 66 0.84 0.41 8.94
N ARG A 67 0.86 -0.35 10.04
CA ARG A 67 0.46 0.18 11.36
C ARG A 67 1.46 1.19 11.89
N THR A 68 2.75 0.94 11.69
CA THR A 68 3.80 1.88 12.10
C THR A 68 3.67 3.20 11.34
N ALA A 69 3.47 3.17 10.02
CA ALA A 69 3.16 4.34 9.21
C ALA A 69 1.89 5.05 9.69
N TRP A 70 0.82 4.33 9.98
CA TRP A 70 -0.44 4.91 10.44
C TRP A 70 -0.27 5.75 11.72
N VAL A 71 0.43 5.20 12.71
CA VAL A 71 0.68 5.88 14.00
C VAL A 71 1.60 7.09 13.83
N LEU A 72 2.67 6.95 13.05
CA LEU A 72 3.61 8.04 12.77
C LEU A 72 2.96 9.17 11.96
N SER A 73 2.20 8.83 10.91
CA SER A 73 1.44 9.77 10.09
C SER A 73 0.41 10.52 10.92
N ASN A 74 -0.40 9.83 11.74
CA ASN A 74 -1.31 10.50 12.66
C ASN A 74 -0.56 11.45 13.60
N THR A 75 0.55 11.02 14.19
CA THR A 75 1.33 11.86 15.10
C THR A 75 1.80 13.15 14.44
N ILE A 76 2.38 13.07 13.24
CA ILE A 76 2.84 14.26 12.51
C ILE A 76 1.65 15.13 12.11
N GLN A 77 0.53 14.56 11.65
CA GLN A 77 -0.66 15.33 11.28
C GLN A 77 -1.28 16.06 12.48
N GLN A 78 -1.32 15.44 13.67
CA GLN A 78 -1.77 16.09 14.91
C GLN A 78 -0.79 17.19 15.38
N LYS A 79 0.49 17.07 15.00
CA LYS A 79 1.57 18.02 15.33
C LYS A 79 2.03 18.86 14.11
N ASP A 80 1.20 19.05 13.08
CA ASP A 80 1.62 19.66 11.79
C ASP A 80 2.17 21.09 11.94
N GLN A 81 1.77 21.80 13.00
CA GLN A 81 2.27 23.14 13.34
C GLN A 81 3.66 23.15 13.99
N ASP A 82 4.17 22.01 14.46
CA ASP A 82 5.50 21.94 15.05
C ASP A 82 6.58 22.10 13.97
N GLY A 83 7.42 23.12 14.12
CA GLY A 83 8.47 23.46 13.14
C GLY A 83 9.65 22.49 13.11
N ARG A 84 9.75 21.55 14.06
CA ARG A 84 10.88 20.60 14.16
C ARG A 84 10.74 19.38 13.27
N PHE A 85 9.54 19.08 12.77
CA PHE A 85 9.37 18.04 11.76
C PHE A 85 9.79 18.56 10.39
N SER A 86 10.60 17.77 9.69
CA SER A 86 11.08 18.13 8.36
C SER A 86 9.94 18.24 7.35
N PRO A 87 10.04 19.12 6.33
CA PRO A 87 9.04 19.21 5.27
C PRO A 87 8.79 17.89 4.55
N ALA A 88 9.84 17.08 4.37
CA ALA A 88 9.75 15.76 3.76
C ALA A 88 8.88 14.81 4.58
N ASN A 89 9.11 14.73 5.90
CA ASN A 89 8.31 13.87 6.78
C ASN A 89 6.85 14.37 6.91
N LYS A 90 6.62 15.68 6.89
CA LYS A 90 5.26 16.24 6.81
C LYS A 90 4.54 15.85 5.51
N GLN A 91 5.22 15.94 4.37
CA GLN A 91 4.65 15.53 3.09
C GLN A 91 4.39 14.02 3.03
N TRP A 92 5.31 13.21 3.55
CA TRP A 92 5.13 11.77 3.68
C TRP A 92 3.91 11.43 4.54
N ALA A 93 3.79 12.03 5.73
CA ALA A 93 2.68 11.79 6.64
C ALA A 93 1.32 12.14 6.01
N LYS A 94 1.25 13.18 5.17
CA LYS A 94 0.02 13.60 4.45
C LYS A 94 -0.46 12.60 3.41
N ARG A 95 0.38 11.64 2.99
CA ARG A 95 -0.03 10.58 2.04
C ARG A 95 -0.99 9.57 2.69
N THR A 96 -0.88 9.36 4.00
CA THR A 96 -1.82 8.52 4.75
C THR A 96 -3.09 9.30 5.08
N CYS A 97 -4.24 8.84 4.58
CA CYS A 97 -5.53 9.43 4.93
C CYS A 97 -5.97 8.95 6.33
N ILE A 98 -5.72 9.76 7.36
CA ILE A 98 -6.19 9.49 8.72
C ILE A 98 -7.60 10.09 8.86
N PRO A 99 -8.64 9.30 9.18
CA PRO A 99 -9.98 9.83 9.38
C PRO A 99 -9.99 10.80 10.55
N SER A 100 -10.72 11.91 10.42
CA SER A 100 -10.89 12.85 11.53
C SER A 100 -11.69 12.19 12.65
N ASP A 101 -11.04 12.01 13.79
CA ASP A 101 -11.64 11.52 15.03
C ASP A 101 -10.90 12.13 16.22
N HIS A 102 -11.16 13.42 16.48
CA HIS A 102 -10.41 14.21 17.46
C HIS A 102 -10.35 13.60 18.86
N TRP A 103 -11.35 12.81 19.25
CA TRP A 103 -11.42 12.19 20.58
C TRP A 103 -10.46 11.01 20.74
N HIS A 104 -10.15 10.32 19.64
CA HIS A 104 -9.42 9.04 19.64
C HIS A 104 -8.05 9.17 18.97
N ASN A 105 -7.90 10.08 18.00
CA ASN A 105 -6.63 10.30 17.31
C ASN A 105 -5.52 10.78 18.25
N SER A 106 -5.86 11.51 19.33
CA SER A 106 -4.91 11.93 20.35
C SER A 106 -4.34 10.76 21.17
N ASP A 107 -5.06 9.65 21.31
CA ASP A 107 -4.66 8.54 22.19
C ASP A 107 -3.37 7.86 21.71
N PHE A 108 -3.16 7.86 20.39
CA PHE A 108 -2.01 7.25 19.74
C PHE A 108 -1.06 8.28 19.07
N VAL A 109 -1.05 9.53 19.55
CA VAL A 109 0.02 10.50 19.27
C VAL A 109 1.27 10.13 20.06
N VAL A 110 2.40 9.92 19.39
CA VAL A 110 3.70 9.62 20.04
C VAL A 110 4.21 10.84 20.80
N GLU A 111 4.43 10.66 22.11
CA GLU A 111 4.95 11.68 23.02
C GLU A 111 6.44 11.49 23.26
N SER A 112 7.22 11.89 22.24
CA SER A 112 8.67 12.03 22.32
C SER A 112 9.08 13.44 21.87
N HIS A 113 10.33 13.82 22.11
CA HIS A 113 10.87 15.10 21.64
C HIS A 113 10.77 15.16 20.10
N PRO A 114 10.10 16.17 19.50
CA PRO A 114 9.78 16.16 18.07
C PRO A 114 10.96 15.99 17.12
N ALA A 115 12.14 16.55 17.45
CA ALA A 115 13.33 16.38 16.62
C ALA A 115 13.85 14.92 16.62
N VAL A 116 13.72 14.21 17.74
CA VAL A 116 14.11 12.79 17.85
C VAL A 116 13.10 11.93 17.09
N LEU A 117 11.81 12.24 17.22
CA LEU A 117 10.75 11.57 16.48
C LEU A 117 10.85 11.80 14.97
N ASP A 118 11.24 13.00 14.53
CA ASP A 118 11.53 13.28 13.11
C ASP A 118 12.64 12.36 12.57
N GLY A 119 13.71 12.18 13.35
CA GLY A 119 14.78 11.22 13.04
C GLY A 119 14.30 9.77 12.96
N PHE A 120 13.43 9.33 13.88
CA PHE A 120 12.80 8.01 13.83
C PHE A 120 11.96 7.82 12.56
N VAL A 121 11.16 8.82 12.19
CA VAL A 121 10.35 8.80 10.95
C VAL A 121 11.25 8.74 9.72
N THR A 122 12.37 9.46 9.71
CA THR A 122 13.34 9.37 8.62
C THR A 122 13.96 7.97 8.52
N GLN A 123 14.28 7.31 9.64
CA GLN A 123 14.73 5.91 9.61
C GLN A 123 13.63 4.97 9.07
N TYR A 124 12.37 5.16 9.47
CA TYR A 124 11.24 4.39 8.96
C TYR A 124 11.10 4.55 7.43
N CYS A 125 11.12 5.79 6.93
CA CYS A 125 11.03 6.07 5.50
C CYS A 125 12.16 5.41 4.70
N LYS A 126 13.39 5.41 5.24
CA LYS A 126 14.53 4.70 4.64
C LYS A 126 14.32 3.18 4.62
N ALA A 127 13.84 2.60 5.72
CA ALA A 127 13.55 1.17 5.80
C ALA A 127 12.44 0.76 4.81
N TYR A 128 11.41 1.60 4.63
CA TYR A 128 10.36 1.37 3.64
C TYR A 128 10.89 1.49 2.20
N GLN A 129 11.73 2.50 1.92
CA GLN A 129 12.36 2.66 0.60
C GLN A 129 13.28 1.49 0.25
N ALA A 130 13.97 0.91 1.23
CA ALA A 130 14.84 -0.25 1.02
C ALA A 130 14.10 -1.51 0.58
N LEU A 131 12.76 -1.56 0.70
CA LEU A 131 11.94 -2.64 0.16
C LEU A 131 11.87 -2.64 -1.38
N GLY A 132 12.26 -1.54 -2.03
CA GLY A 132 12.26 -1.44 -3.49
C GLY A 132 10.87 -1.54 -4.13
N LEU A 133 9.82 -1.21 -3.40
CA LEU A 133 8.44 -1.28 -3.91
C LEU A 133 8.16 -0.15 -4.90
N PHE A 134 7.31 -0.42 -5.88
CA PHE A 134 6.81 0.61 -6.78
C PHE A 134 5.89 1.59 -6.03
N GLY A 135 6.15 2.90 -6.16
CA GLY A 135 5.21 3.96 -5.81
C GLY A 135 4.54 4.64 -7.01
N PRO A 136 3.62 5.61 -6.77
CA PRO A 136 2.93 6.38 -7.81
C PRO A 136 3.86 7.09 -8.80
N GLU A 137 5.09 7.42 -8.40
CA GLU A 137 6.11 8.02 -9.26
C GLU A 137 6.52 7.14 -10.45
N HIS A 138 6.36 5.81 -10.34
CA HIS A 138 6.62 4.86 -11.42
C HIS A 138 5.44 4.74 -12.41
N CYS A 139 4.28 5.29 -12.05
CA CYS A 139 3.07 5.20 -12.86
C CYS A 139 2.85 6.46 -13.70
N HIS A 140 2.08 6.32 -14.78
CA HIS A 140 1.62 7.45 -15.58
C HIS A 140 0.65 8.35 -14.77
N PRO A 141 0.83 9.69 -14.77
CA PRO A 141 0.01 10.59 -13.94
C PRO A 141 -1.47 10.63 -14.36
N ASP A 142 -1.76 10.30 -15.62
CA ASP A 142 -3.09 10.25 -16.21
C ASP A 142 -3.74 8.85 -16.16
N SER A 143 -3.11 7.91 -15.42
CA SER A 143 -3.58 6.52 -15.27
C SER A 143 -5.04 6.43 -14.85
N PHE A 144 -5.47 7.19 -13.84
CA PHE A 144 -6.85 7.07 -13.37
C PHE A 144 -7.84 7.82 -14.26
N SER A 145 -7.44 8.96 -14.83
CA SER A 145 -8.33 9.89 -15.51
C SER A 145 -8.68 9.48 -16.94
N SER A 146 -7.73 8.91 -17.69
CA SER A 146 -7.86 8.78 -19.15
C SER A 146 -7.30 7.49 -19.74
N LEU A 147 -6.39 6.79 -19.06
CA LEU A 147 -5.79 5.59 -19.63
C LEU A 147 -6.72 4.38 -19.53
N ASP A 148 -6.87 3.69 -20.66
CA ASP A 148 -7.38 2.33 -20.70
C ASP A 148 -6.29 1.36 -20.20
N TYR A 149 -6.68 0.44 -19.32
CA TYR A 149 -5.75 -0.52 -18.73
C TYR A 149 -5.59 -1.80 -19.56
N GLU A 150 -6.44 -2.04 -20.56
CA GLU A 150 -6.37 -3.22 -21.40
C GLU A 150 -5.00 -3.32 -22.11
N GLY A 151 -4.36 -4.49 -21.97
CA GLY A 151 -3.04 -4.76 -22.54
C GLY A 151 -1.87 -4.03 -21.85
N LYS A 152 -2.09 -3.40 -20.68
CA LYS A 152 -1.08 -2.66 -19.93
C LYS A 152 -0.58 -3.41 -18.70
N VAL A 153 0.61 -3.04 -18.24
CA VAL A 153 1.14 -3.47 -16.94
C VAL A 153 0.71 -2.44 -15.88
N LEU A 154 0.03 -2.94 -14.86
CA LEU A 154 -0.47 -2.16 -13.74
C LEU A 154 0.33 -2.44 -12.48
N VAL A 155 0.48 -1.42 -11.65
CA VAL A 155 1.13 -1.54 -10.35
C VAL A 155 0.06 -1.65 -9.26
N LEU A 156 -0.01 -2.79 -8.59
CA LEU A 156 -0.94 -3.02 -7.49
C LEU A 156 -0.50 -2.23 -6.25
N SER A 157 -1.45 -1.62 -5.54
CA SER A 157 -1.14 -0.83 -4.35
C SER A 157 -0.66 -1.72 -3.19
N PRO A 158 0.42 -1.35 -2.48
CA PRO A 158 0.87 -2.06 -1.29
C PRO A 158 -0.19 -2.05 -0.17
N ASP A 159 -1.13 -1.10 -0.20
CA ASP A 159 -2.24 -1.02 0.77
C ASP A 159 -3.21 -2.20 0.65
N ILE A 160 -3.34 -2.77 -0.54
CA ILE A 160 -4.22 -3.92 -0.82
C ILE A 160 -3.52 -5.25 -0.52
N LEU A 161 -2.21 -5.34 -0.80
CA LEU A 161 -1.41 -6.53 -0.53
C LEU A 161 -1.13 -6.72 0.96
N LYS A 162 -1.12 -7.96 1.43
CA LYS A 162 -0.55 -8.28 2.75
C LYS A 162 0.97 -8.03 2.72
N GLU A 163 1.52 -7.51 3.82
CA GLU A 163 2.93 -7.12 3.88
C GLU A 163 3.89 -8.28 3.60
N SER A 164 3.50 -9.51 3.96
CA SER A 164 4.30 -10.72 3.67
C SER A 164 4.48 -11.01 2.17
N TYR A 165 3.69 -10.38 1.30
CA TYR A 165 3.78 -10.49 -0.15
C TYR A 165 4.39 -9.25 -0.80
N TRP A 166 4.89 -8.29 -0.02
CA TRP A 166 5.53 -7.11 -0.57
C TRP A 166 6.86 -7.46 -1.22
N ASN A 167 6.86 -7.45 -2.55
CA ASN A 167 8.03 -7.54 -3.41
C ASN A 167 7.66 -7.04 -4.80
N GLU A 168 8.67 -6.78 -5.63
CA GLU A 168 8.50 -6.31 -7.00
C GLU A 168 7.59 -7.23 -7.84
N GLY A 169 7.77 -8.55 -7.73
CA GLY A 169 7.05 -9.56 -8.50
C GLY A 169 5.54 -9.58 -8.25
N ALA A 170 5.14 -9.46 -6.98
CA ALA A 170 3.72 -9.49 -6.57
C ALA A 170 2.95 -8.20 -6.90
N MET A 171 3.66 -7.11 -7.23
CA MET A 171 3.04 -5.81 -7.51
C MET A 171 2.75 -5.57 -8.98
N LEU A 172 3.37 -6.31 -9.91
CA LEU A 172 3.20 -6.10 -11.35
C LEU A 172 2.16 -7.05 -11.94
N TRP A 173 1.13 -6.47 -12.53
CA TRP A 173 -0.01 -7.21 -13.06
C TRP A 173 -0.29 -6.82 -14.51
N TYR A 174 -0.34 -7.80 -15.41
CA TYR A 174 -0.82 -7.59 -16.76
C TYR A 174 -2.35 -7.61 -16.78
N ALA A 175 -2.95 -6.53 -17.29
CA ALA A 175 -4.40 -6.41 -17.42
C ALA A 175 -4.86 -6.90 -18.80
N HIS A 176 -5.71 -7.93 -18.78
CA HIS A 176 -6.23 -8.58 -19.99
C HIS A 176 -7.44 -7.86 -20.54
N ASP A 177 -8.46 -7.70 -19.71
CA ASP A 177 -9.75 -7.10 -20.07
C ASP A 177 -10.58 -6.83 -18.81
N GLY A 178 -11.81 -6.38 -19.03
CA GLY A 178 -12.82 -6.22 -18.00
C GLY A 178 -13.34 -4.81 -17.94
N PHE A 179 -14.54 -4.65 -17.37
CA PHE A 179 -15.19 -3.35 -17.32
C PHE A 179 -14.37 -2.31 -16.55
N GLY A 180 -13.48 -2.70 -15.63
CA GLY A 180 -12.59 -1.78 -14.92
C GLY A 180 -11.44 -1.19 -15.75
N CYS A 181 -11.19 -1.71 -16.96
CA CYS A 181 -10.12 -1.20 -17.82
C CYS A 181 -10.37 0.23 -18.29
N GLY A 182 -11.63 0.56 -18.59
CA GLY A 182 -12.03 1.88 -19.03
C GLY A 182 -12.07 2.88 -17.86
N PRO A 183 -11.50 4.09 -17.99
CA PRO A 183 -11.45 5.10 -16.92
C PRO A 183 -12.83 5.64 -16.50
N HIS A 184 -13.84 5.52 -17.37
CA HIS A 184 -15.20 6.02 -17.13
C HIS A 184 -16.26 4.91 -17.08
N ALA A 185 -15.82 3.65 -17.10
CA ALA A 185 -16.73 2.53 -17.03
C ALA A 185 -17.35 2.40 -15.62
N ILE A 186 -18.61 1.97 -15.58
CA ILE A 186 -19.33 1.74 -14.31
C ILE A 186 -18.76 0.51 -13.59
N GLY A 187 -18.42 -0.53 -14.35
CA GLY A 187 -17.81 -1.74 -13.81
C GLY A 187 -16.37 -1.48 -13.40
N ARG A 188 -15.94 -2.13 -12.31
CA ARG A 188 -14.63 -1.86 -11.67
C ARG A 188 -13.64 -2.99 -11.83
N SER A 189 -14.11 -4.19 -12.17
CA SER A 189 -13.30 -5.40 -12.20
C SER A 189 -12.45 -5.48 -13.46
N ILE A 190 -11.19 -5.86 -13.27
CA ILE A 190 -10.18 -6.11 -14.29
C ILE A 190 -9.68 -7.54 -14.09
N ARG A 191 -9.63 -8.32 -15.17
CA ARG A 191 -8.99 -9.64 -15.16
C ARG A 191 -7.50 -9.43 -15.40
N CYS A 192 -6.68 -9.94 -14.49
CA CYS A 192 -5.24 -9.72 -14.53
C CYS A 192 -4.46 -11.03 -14.32
N THR A 193 -3.23 -11.06 -14.82
CA THR A 193 -2.22 -12.05 -14.47
C THR A 193 -1.06 -11.38 -13.74
N CYS A 194 -0.65 -11.92 -12.60
CA CYS A 194 0.56 -11.50 -11.89
C CYS A 194 1.78 -11.88 -12.73
N LEU A 195 2.69 -10.92 -12.95
CA LEU A 195 3.90 -11.19 -13.71
C LEU A 195 4.92 -11.99 -12.89
N GLY A 196 4.89 -11.92 -11.56
CA GLY A 196 5.85 -12.61 -10.70
C GLY A 196 5.66 -14.12 -10.60
N ASP A 197 4.41 -14.60 -10.57
CA ASP A 197 4.09 -16.02 -10.37
C ASP A 197 3.08 -16.60 -11.38
N GLY A 198 2.52 -15.77 -12.26
CA GLY A 198 1.52 -16.17 -13.24
C GLY A 198 0.11 -16.36 -12.68
N GLU A 199 -0.16 -16.00 -11.42
CA GLU A 199 -1.50 -16.11 -10.83
C GLU A 199 -2.51 -15.28 -11.62
N MET A 200 -3.63 -15.88 -11.97
CA MET A 200 -4.77 -15.20 -12.58
C MET A 200 -5.83 -14.86 -11.53
N THR A 201 -6.19 -13.59 -11.42
CA THR A 201 -7.27 -13.16 -10.55
C THR A 201 -7.97 -11.92 -11.09
N ARG A 202 -8.98 -11.44 -10.36
CA ARG A 202 -9.68 -10.19 -10.65
C ARG A 202 -9.38 -9.16 -9.57
N TRP A 203 -8.98 -7.98 -10.00
CA TRP A 203 -8.78 -6.80 -9.15
C TRP A 203 -9.75 -5.69 -9.54
N ASN A 204 -9.97 -4.72 -8.67
CA ASN A 204 -10.65 -3.49 -9.05
C ASN A 204 -9.67 -2.46 -9.58
N ARG A 205 -10.13 -1.59 -10.47
CA ARG A 205 -9.34 -0.43 -10.96
C ARG A 205 -8.72 0.39 -9.82
N ALA A 206 -9.46 0.56 -8.71
CA ALA A 206 -9.03 1.32 -7.54
C ALA A 206 -7.98 0.60 -6.68
N ASP A 207 -7.74 -0.69 -6.91
CA ASP A 207 -6.72 -1.45 -6.18
C ASP A 207 -5.31 -1.18 -6.75
N PHE A 208 -5.23 -0.66 -7.98
CA PHE A 208 -3.98 -0.29 -8.64
C PHE A 208 -3.60 1.17 -8.37
N MET A 209 -2.31 1.47 -8.34
CA MET A 209 -1.77 2.84 -8.34
C MET A 209 -1.73 3.46 -9.74
N GLY A 210 -1.74 2.64 -10.80
CA GLY A 210 -1.79 3.10 -12.17
C GLY A 210 -1.06 2.19 -13.14
N VAL A 211 -0.93 2.68 -14.38
CA VAL A 211 -0.17 2.03 -15.45
C VAL A 211 1.32 2.30 -15.23
N LEU A 212 2.12 1.24 -15.17
CA LEU A 212 3.58 1.33 -15.06
C LEU A 212 4.14 2.01 -16.30
N LYS A 213 5.09 2.94 -16.13
CA LYS A 213 5.84 3.51 -17.27
C LYS A 213 6.82 2.47 -17.81
N ASP A 214 6.94 2.38 -19.12
CA ASP A 214 7.78 1.38 -19.80
C ASP A 214 9.24 1.37 -19.31
N GLN A 215 9.81 2.53 -18.99
CA GLN A 215 11.19 2.66 -18.47
C GLN A 215 11.43 1.99 -17.10
N PHE A 216 10.36 1.66 -16.37
CA PHE A 216 10.42 0.98 -15.07
C PHE A 216 9.99 -0.48 -15.15
N LEU A 217 9.75 -1.01 -16.35
CA LEU A 217 9.45 -2.43 -16.53
C LEU A 217 10.75 -3.26 -16.42
N PRO A 218 10.85 -4.17 -15.44
CA PRO A 218 12.03 -5.03 -15.30
C PRO A 218 12.13 -6.06 -16.42
N ASP A 219 13.36 -6.50 -16.73
CA ASP A 219 13.61 -7.48 -17.80
C ASP A 219 12.82 -8.79 -17.59
N TRP A 220 12.81 -9.32 -16.36
CA TRP A 220 12.07 -10.54 -16.01
C TRP A 220 10.56 -10.39 -16.28
N ALA A 221 10.01 -9.20 -16.04
CA ALA A 221 8.59 -8.91 -16.24
C ALA A 221 8.28 -8.73 -17.72
N ALA A 222 9.20 -8.14 -18.49
CA ALA A 222 9.09 -7.99 -19.94
C ALA A 222 9.10 -9.35 -20.65
N GLU A 223 9.99 -10.26 -20.26
CA GLU A 223 10.01 -11.65 -20.74
C GLU A 223 8.68 -12.34 -20.45
N LYS A 224 8.18 -12.24 -19.21
CA LYS A 224 6.91 -12.87 -18.85
C LYS A 224 5.72 -12.29 -19.62
N LEU A 225 5.70 -10.97 -19.82
CA LEU A 225 4.67 -10.30 -20.60
C LEU A 225 4.66 -10.78 -22.06
N ALA A 226 5.82 -11.00 -22.66
CA ALA A 226 5.94 -11.53 -24.02
C ALA A 226 5.40 -12.96 -24.12
N GLU A 227 5.69 -13.83 -23.14
CA GLU A 227 5.12 -15.18 -23.06
C GLU A 227 3.59 -15.14 -23.02
N LEU A 228 3.01 -14.31 -22.14
CA LEU A 228 1.56 -14.20 -21.99
C LEU A 228 0.88 -13.74 -23.29
N LYS A 229 1.41 -12.70 -23.93
CA LYS A 229 0.89 -12.20 -25.21
C LYS A 229 0.96 -13.24 -26.34
N GLY A 230 2.03 -14.04 -26.38
CA GLY A 230 2.16 -15.14 -27.34
C GLY A 230 1.12 -16.24 -27.14
N MET A 231 0.77 -16.56 -25.89
CA MET A 231 -0.27 -17.54 -25.55
C MET A 231 -1.69 -17.05 -25.92
N GLU A 232 -1.99 -15.77 -25.71
CA GLU A 232 -3.29 -15.19 -26.09
C GLU A 232 -3.51 -15.22 -27.62
N GLN A 233 -2.47 -14.92 -28.39
CA GLN A 233 -2.52 -14.97 -29.86
C GLN A 233 -2.78 -16.40 -30.37
N THR A 234 -2.10 -17.40 -29.81
CA THR A 234 -2.33 -18.80 -30.21
C THR A 234 -3.72 -19.32 -29.84
N GLN A 235 -4.33 -18.83 -28.75
CA GLN A 235 -5.71 -19.20 -28.37
C GLN A 235 -6.78 -18.48 -29.20
N SER A 236 -6.51 -17.24 -29.65
CA SER A 236 -7.45 -16.47 -30.47
C SER A 236 -7.44 -16.87 -31.95
N GLU A 237 -6.34 -17.45 -32.46
CA GLU A 237 -6.24 -18.02 -33.82
C GLU A 237 -6.92 -19.40 -33.97
N HIS A 238 -7.36 -20.02 -32.86
CA HIS A 238 -8.13 -21.27 -32.87
C HIS A 238 -9.52 -21.12 -32.25
N PRO A 239 -10.47 -20.41 -32.90
CA PRO A 239 -11.87 -20.58 -32.57
C PRO A 239 -12.28 -21.98 -33.03
N ALA A 240 -12.65 -22.85 -32.09
CA ALA A 240 -13.26 -24.12 -32.41
C ALA A 240 -14.52 -23.87 -33.26
N MET A 241 -14.41 -24.09 -34.57
CA MET A 241 -15.55 -24.22 -35.46
C MET A 241 -16.31 -25.50 -35.09
N GLY A 242 -17.16 -25.38 -34.08
CA GLY A 242 -18.24 -26.33 -33.83
C GLY A 242 -19.30 -26.15 -34.92
N ASP A 243 -19.17 -26.92 -35.98
CA ASP A 243 -20.14 -27.10 -37.05
C ASP A 243 -21.51 -27.50 -36.46
N MET A 244 -22.41 -26.53 -36.28
CA MET A 244 -23.82 -26.81 -36.02
C MET A 244 -24.56 -26.87 -37.35
N THR A 245 -24.50 -28.04 -37.98
CA THR A 245 -25.45 -28.42 -39.02
C THR A 245 -26.82 -28.62 -38.38
N MET A 246 -27.72 -27.65 -38.57
CA MET A 246 -29.15 -27.86 -38.32
C MET A 246 -29.74 -28.68 -39.48
N LYS A 247 -30.28 -29.86 -39.15
CA LYS A 247 -31.27 -30.58 -39.95
C LYS A 247 -32.66 -30.26 -39.45
#